data_AF-A0A6B4JK29-F1
#
_entry.id   AF-A0A6B4JK29-F1
#
_cell.length_a   1.000
_cell.length_b   1.000
_cell.length_c   1.000
_cell.angle_alpha   90.00
_cell.angle_beta   90.00
_cell.angle_gamma   90.00
#
_symmetry.space_group_name_H-M   'P 1'
#
loop_
_entity.id
_entity.type
_entity.pdbx_description
1 polymer ?
#
loop_
_entity_poly.entity_id
_entity_poly.type
_entity_poly.pdbx_seq_one_letter_code
_entity_poly.pdbx_strand_id
1 'polypeptide(L)' 'MTEIGRSLIEEGIEKGRELGILQGRKNKSIEVTKKAIKKGMSNKLINELTELPIAEIEEIRMAMEL' A
#
# COMPACT_ATOMS: atom_id res chain seq x y z
N MET A 1 -30.89 -20.65 7.30
CA MET A 1 -30.05 -19.82 6.40
C MET A 1 -30.18 -20.38 4.99
N THR A 2 -30.65 -19.59 4.03
CA THR A 2 -30.77 -20.02 2.62
C THR A 2 -29.39 -20.13 1.98
N GLU A 3 -29.28 -20.86 0.87
CA GLU A 3 -28.04 -20.91 0.08
C GLU A 3 -27.61 -19.51 -0.38
N ILE A 4 -28.57 -18.68 -0.80
CA ILE A 4 -28.36 -17.26 -1.13
C ILE A 4 -27.75 -16.51 0.06
N GLY A 5 -28.28 -16.72 1.27
CA GLY A 5 -27.75 -16.07 2.48
C GLY A 5 -26.31 -16.47 2.82
N ARG A 6 -25.91 -17.73 2.56
CA ARG A 6 -24.53 -18.18 2.74
C ARG A 6 -23.59 -17.55 1.71
N SER A 7 -23.99 -17.57 0.44
CA SER A 7 -23.21 -16.99 -0.66
C SER A 7 -22.94 -15.50 -0.46
N LEU A 8 -23.93 -14.72 0.00
CA LEU A 8 -23.74 -13.29 0.28
C LEU A 8 -22.75 -13.02 1.43
N ILE A 9 -22.76 -13.88 2.46
CA ILE A 9 -21.81 -13.76 3.58
C ILE A 9 -20.39 -14.08 3.11
N GLU A 10 -20.22 -15.16 2.33
CA GLU A 10 -18.92 -15.55 1.77
C GLU A 10 -18.34 -14.47 0.86
N GLU A 11 -19.14 -13.89 -0.03
CA GLU A 11 -18.73 -12.75 -0.86
C GLU A 11 -18.31 -11.53 -0.03
N GLY A 12 -19.04 -11.24 1.06
CA GLY A 12 -18.73 -10.14 1.95
C GLY A 12 -17.38 -10.33 2.66
N ILE A 13 -17.12 -11.55 3.15
CA ILE A 13 -15.85 -11.91 3.79
C ILE A 13 -14.71 -11.80 2.78
N GLU A 14 -14.90 -12.31 1.56
CA GLU A 14 -13.86 -12.29 0.53
C GLU A 14 -13.51 -10.86 0.11
N LYS A 15 -14.51 -10.02 -0.16
CA LYS A 15 -14.30 -8.59 -0.45
C LYS A 15 -13.58 -7.89 0.70
N GLY A 16 -13.97 -8.17 1.95
CA GLY A 16 -13.31 -7.61 3.14
C GLY A 16 -11.83 -8.00 3.22
N ARG A 17 -11.52 -9.27 2.94
CA ARG A 17 -10.15 -9.80 2.89
C ARG A 17 -9.32 -9.12 1.81
N GLU A 18 -9.86 -8.99 0.60
CA GLU A 18 -9.19 -8.33 -0.53
C GLU A 18 -8.87 -6.86 -0.22
N LEU A 19 -9.85 -6.11 0.30
CA LEU A 19 -9.67 -4.70 0.71
C LEU A 19 -8.60 -4.57 1.79
N GLY A 20 -8.60 -5.47 2.78
CA GLY A 20 -7.59 -5.50 3.84
C GLY A 20 -6.18 -5.74 3.30
N ILE A 21 -6.01 -6.69 2.37
CA ILE A 21 -4.72 -6.97 1.73
C ILE A 21 -4.24 -5.77 0.92
N LEU A 22 -5.12 -5.14 0.15
CA LEU A 22 -4.78 -3.96 -0.65
C LEU A 22 -4.31 -2.79 0.23
N GLN A 23 -5.06 -2.48 1.29
CA GLN A 23 -4.70 -1.42 2.24
C GLN A 23 -3.38 -1.74 2.96
N GLY A 24 -3.17 -3.00 3.35
CA GLY A 24 -1.93 -3.46 3.97
C GLY A 24 -0.71 -3.27 3.06
N ARG A 25 -0.81 -3.65 1.79
CA ARG A 25 0.26 -3.45 0.79
C ARG A 25 0.58 -1.97 0.61
N LYS A 26 -0.45 -1.11 0.47
CA LYS A 26 -0.27 0.33 0.33
C LYS A 26 0.43 0.94 1.55
N ASN A 27 -0.03 0.62 2.76
CA ASN A 27 0.58 1.10 4.00
C ASN A 27 2.04 0.65 4.11
N LYS A 28 2.33 -0.61 3.77
CA LYS A 28 3.69 -1.15 3.81
C LYS A 28 4.62 -0.44 2.83
N SER A 29 4.16 -0.20 1.61
CA SER A 29 4.94 0.51 0.59
C SER A 29 5.33 1.92 1.06
N ILE A 30 4.37 2.68 1.60
CA ILE A 30 4.63 4.01 2.18
C ILE A 30 5.66 3.93 3.32
N GLU A 31 5.53 2.95 4.22
CA GLU A 31 6.45 2.78 5.35
C GLU A 31 7.89 2.49 4.90
N VAL A 32 8.04 1.62 3.89
CA VAL A 32 9.35 1.27 3.30
C VAL A 32 9.95 2.49 2.61
N THR A 33 9.17 3.22 1.82
CA THR A 33 9.59 4.47 1.16
C THR A 33 10.09 5.50 2.16
N LYS A 34 9.34 5.73 3.25
CA LYS A 34 9.78 6.64 4.34
C LYS A 34 11.11 6.21 4.95
N LYS A 35 11.32 4.90 5.17
CA LYS A 35 12.59 4.36 5.70
C LYS A 35 13.73 4.54 4.70
N ALA A 36 13.48 4.33 3.41
CA ALA A 36 14.47 4.49 2.35
C ALA A 36 14.89 5.97 2.17
N ILE A 37 13.93 6.89 2.19
CA ILE A 37 14.16 8.35 2.18
C ILE A 37 15.08 8.75 3.33
N LYS A 38 14.78 8.31 4.56
CA LYS A 38 15.62 8.58 5.75
C LYS A 38 17.04 8.02 5.65
N LYS A 39 17.24 6.98 4.84
CA LYS A 39 18.56 6.40 4.57
C LYS A 39 19.32 7.12 3.44
N GLY A 40 18.77 8.20 2.90
CA GLY A 40 19.41 8.97 1.81
C GLY A 40 19.32 8.28 0.45
N MET A 41 18.42 7.31 0.27
CA MET A 41 18.23 6.66 -1.03
C MET A 41 17.62 7.63 -2.05
N SER A 42 18.03 7.51 -3.32
CA SER A 42 17.48 8.31 -4.42
C SER A 42 16.08 7.83 -4.79
N ASN A 43 15.26 8.72 -5.36
CA ASN A 43 13.91 8.37 -5.77
C ASN A 43 13.89 7.31 -6.88
N LYS A 44 14.91 7.26 -7.73
CA LYS A 44 15.09 6.19 -8.73
C LYS A 44 15.25 4.83 -8.06
N LEU A 45 16.14 4.70 -7.06
CA LEU A 45 16.34 3.43 -6.34
C LEU A 45 15.09 3.04 -5.55
N ILE A 46 14.41 4.00 -4.94
CA ILE A 46 13.15 3.74 -4.22
C ILE A 46 12.06 3.25 -5.18
N ASN A 47 11.95 3.86 -6.37
CA ASN A 47 11.02 3.42 -7.41
C ASN A 47 11.31 1.97 -7.83
N GLU A 48 12.57 1.61 -8.07
CA GLU A 48 12.97 0.24 -8.41
C GLU A 48 12.62 -0.79 -7.31
N LEU A 49 12.67 -0.38 -6.02
CA LEU A 49 12.41 -1.28 -4.89
C LEU A 49 10.94 -1.38 -4.48
N THR A 50 10.16 -0.32 -4.69
CA THR A 50 8.79 -0.20 -4.16
C THR A 50 7.73 -0.17 -5.25
N GLU A 51 8.16 -0.02 -6.50
CA GLU A 51 7.31 0.19 -7.69
C GLU A 51 6.39 1.42 -7.57
N LEU A 52 6.60 2.28 -6.57
CA LEU A 52 5.85 3.52 -6.44
C LEU A 52 6.29 4.51 -7.52
N PRO A 53 5.36 5.26 -8.13
CA PRO A 53 5.70 6.35 -9.03
C PRO A 53 6.66 7.34 -8.36
N ILE A 54 7.61 7.88 -9.13
CA ILE A 54 8.55 8.89 -8.63
C ILE A 54 7.80 10.09 -8.03
N ALA A 55 6.67 10.50 -8.64
CA ALA A 55 5.83 11.57 -8.13
C ALA A 55 5.32 11.30 -6.70
N GLU A 56 4.83 10.09 -6.41
CA GLU A 56 4.39 9.73 -5.04
C GLU A 56 5.56 9.71 -4.06
N ILE A 57 6.74 9.27 -4.49
CA ILE A 57 7.95 9.28 -3.67
C ILE A 57 8.37 10.71 -3.33
N GLU A 58 8.30 11.65 -4.28
CA GLU A 58 8.56 13.07 -4.05
C GLU A 58 7.53 13.67 -3.08
N GLU A 59 6.24 13.36 -3.24
CA GLU A 59 5.20 13.81 -2.31
C GLU A 59 5.48 13.33 -0.88
N ILE A 60 5.85 12.06 -0.71
CA ILE A 60 6.21 11.52 0.62
C ILE A 60 7.45 12.24 1.17
N ARG A 61 8.46 12.52 0.33
CA ARG A 61 9.69 13.21 0.74
C ARG A 61 9.40 14.64 1.19
N MET A 62 8.64 15.40 0.41
CA MET A 62 8.22 16.76 0.76
C MET A 62 7.40 16.78 2.06
N ALA A 63 6.47 15.82 2.22
CA ALA A 63 5.65 15.69 3.42
C ALA A 63 6.44 15.30 4.68
N MET A 64 7.70 14.85 4.53
CA MET A 64 8.59 14.52 5.65
C MET A 64 9.45 15.69 6.12
N GLU A 65 9.36 16.86 5.49
CA GLU A 65 10.19 18.06 5.79
C GLU A 65 11.70 17.79 5.81
N LEU A 66 12.18 16.89 4.95
CA LEU A 66 13.61 16.60 4.73
C LEU A 66 14.13 17.38 3.52
#